data_AF-A0A2X1QS38-F1
#
_entry.id   AF-A0A2X1QS38-F1
#
_cell.length_a   1.000
_cell.length_b   1.000
_cell.length_c   1.000
_cell.angle_alpha   90.00
_cell.angle_beta   90.00
_cell.angle_gamma   90.00
#
_symmetry.space_group_name_H-M   'P 1'
#
loop_
_entity.id
_entity.type
_entity.pdbx_description
1 polymer ?
#
loop_
_entity_poly.entity_id
_entity_poly.type
_entity_poly.pdbx_seq_one_letter_code
_entity_poly.pdbx_strand_id
1 'polypeptide(L)'
;MLNDILTGYGIFILEILTILLLILAIVGLIISYRQHNKSKVGELEIKDLSEEFNEQVRLLRDFNLSEEEQKQRTKAEKKAEKQNAKKRKEKLKKGETLEDEKKACVYVLDFCGDISASETTALREEISAILNVAKPEDEVLLRLESPGGIVHN
;
A
#
# COMPACT_ATOMS: atom_id res chain seq x y z
N MET A 1 45.54 33.68 -26.77
CA MET A 1 46.02 32.48 -26.05
C MET A 1 45.33 32.28 -24.70
N LEU A 2 45.50 33.15 -23.69
CA LEU A 2 44.78 33.00 -22.40
C LEU A 2 43.26 33.20 -22.52
N ASN A 3 42.81 34.16 -23.34
CA ASN A 3 41.38 34.39 -23.61
C ASN A 3 40.71 33.19 -24.31
N ASP A 4 41.42 32.51 -25.21
CA ASP A 4 40.87 31.37 -25.96
C ASP A 4 40.69 30.16 -25.04
N ILE A 5 41.64 29.95 -24.12
CA ILE A 5 41.55 28.92 -23.08
C ILE A 5 40.40 29.25 -22.12
N LEU A 6 40.30 30.49 -21.63
CA LEU A 6 39.24 30.89 -20.71
C LEU A 6 37.85 30.78 -21.33
N THR A 7 37.71 31.12 -22.62
CA THR A 7 36.45 31.00 -23.37
C THR A 7 36.10 29.54 -23.62
N GLY A 8 37.08 28.70 -24.00
CA GLY A 8 36.88 27.27 -24.20
C GLY A 8 36.45 26.56 -22.91
N TYR A 9 37.11 26.84 -21.78
CA TYR A 9 36.71 26.30 -20.48
C TYR A 9 35.36 26.86 -20.00
N GLY A 10 35.06 28.14 -20.26
CA GLY A 10 33.77 28.74 -19.92
C GLY A 10 32.60 28.07 -20.63
N ILE A 11 32.75 27.76 -21.92
CA ILE A 11 31.75 27.03 -22.71
C ILE A 11 31.58 25.60 -22.18
N PHE A 12 32.68 24.89 -21.90
CA PHE A 12 32.61 23.53 -21.36
C PHE A 12 31.90 23.45 -19.99
N ILE A 13 32.15 24.43 -19.12
CA ILE A 13 31.45 24.53 -17.82
C ILE A 13 29.95 24.81 -18.04
N LEU A 14 29.60 25.65 -19.00
CA LEU A 14 28.22 25.95 -19.34
C LEU A 14 27.49 24.70 -19.89
N GLU A 15 28.16 23.91 -20.74
CA GLU A 15 27.63 22.64 -21.25
C GLU A 15 27.37 21.62 -20.13
N ILE A 16 28.30 21.45 -19.19
CA ILE A 16 28.08 20.58 -18.03
C ILE A 16 26.90 21.08 -17.17
N LEU A 17 26.84 22.39 -16.94
CA LEU A 17 25.78 23.01 -16.13
C LEU A 17 24.41 22.84 -16.79
N THR A 18 24.32 23.01 -18.10
CA THR A 18 23.07 22.79 -18.85
C THR A 18 22.63 21.33 -18.85
N ILE A 19 23.55 20.38 -19.00
CA ILE A 19 23.25 18.94 -18.87
C ILE A 19 22.74 18.62 -17.46
N LEU A 20 23.38 19.16 -16.42
CA LEU A 20 22.94 18.97 -15.04
C LEU A 20 21.53 19.51 -14.81
N LEU A 21 21.23 20.71 -15.32
CA LEU A 21 19.91 21.33 -15.21
C LEU A 21 18.85 20.51 -15.96
N LEU A 22 19.17 19.97 -17.13
CA LEU A 22 18.31 19.06 -17.88
C LEU A 22 17.98 17.80 -17.07
N ILE A 23 18.98 17.17 -16.43
CA ILE A 23 18.77 15.98 -15.60
C ILE A 23 17.87 16.32 -14.40
N LEU A 24 18.11 17.44 -13.72
CA LEU A 24 17.29 17.88 -12.59
C LEU A 24 15.83 18.14 -13.02
N ALA A 25 15.61 18.72 -14.20
CA ALA A 25 14.28 18.95 -14.73
C ALA A 25 13.54 17.63 -15.01
N ILE A 26 14.22 16.64 -15.59
CA ILE A 26 13.64 15.31 -15.85
C ILE A 26 13.31 14.59 -14.54
N VAL A 27 14.23 14.58 -13.57
CA VAL A 27 13.99 13.97 -12.25
C VAL A 27 12.82 14.66 -11.53
N GLY A 28 12.77 16.00 -11.56
CA GLY A 28 11.67 16.78 -11.02
C GLY A 28 10.33 16.44 -11.65
N LEU A 29 10.28 16.27 -12.98
CA LEU A 29 9.08 15.83 -13.69
C LEU A 29 8.62 14.44 -13.27
N ILE A 30 9.55 13.49 -13.11
CA ILE A 30 9.22 12.12 -12.67
C ILE A 30 8.64 12.12 -11.25
N ILE A 31 9.25 12.87 -10.32
CA ILE A 31 8.77 12.97 -8.94
C ILE A 31 7.39 13.63 -8.91
N SER A 32 7.20 14.74 -9.64
CA SER A 32 5.92 15.45 -9.74
C SER A 32 4.82 14.55 -10.33
N TYR A 33 5.11 13.81 -11.39
CA TYR A 33 4.16 12.88 -12.00
C TYR A 33 3.77 11.73 -11.05
N ARG A 34 4.74 11.22 -10.29
CA ARG A 34 4.48 10.17 -9.27
C ARG A 34 3.67 10.71 -8.08
N GLN A 35 3.83 11.98 -7.73
CA GLN A 35 3.09 12.61 -6.64
C GLN A 35 1.65 12.97 -7.03
N HIS A 36 1.42 13.45 -8.26
CA HIS A 36 0.08 13.77 -8.77
C HIS A 36 -0.81 12.54 -9.03
N ASN A 37 -0.26 11.34 -9.14
CA ASN A 37 -1.04 10.10 -9.24
C ASN A 37 -1.44 9.51 -7.88
N LYS A 38 -0.99 10.06 -6.75
CA LYS A 38 -1.41 9.58 -5.41
C LYS A 38 -2.71 10.22 -4.91
N SER A 39 -3.26 11.18 -5.63
CA SER A 39 -4.46 11.93 -5.24
C SER A 39 -5.51 11.97 -6.36
N LYS A 40 -5.64 10.88 -7.12
CA LYS A 40 -6.83 10.68 -7.94
C LYS A 40 -7.96 10.23 -7.02
N VAL A 41 -8.85 11.18 -6.73
CA VAL A 41 -10.19 10.92 -6.19
C VAL A 41 -10.80 9.74 -6.99
N GLY A 42 -10.99 8.61 -6.31
CA GLY A 42 -11.61 7.40 -6.89
C GLY A 42 -10.71 6.16 -7.07
N GLU A 43 -9.44 6.14 -6.67
CA GLU A 43 -8.62 4.91 -6.65
C GLU A 43 -8.61 4.28 -5.24
N LEU A 44 -9.28 3.14 -5.07
CA LEU A 44 -9.28 2.38 -3.81
C LEU A 44 -8.02 1.51 -3.74
N GLU A 45 -7.03 1.90 -2.94
CA GLU A 45 -5.85 1.09 -2.66
C GLU A 45 -6.15 0.06 -1.57
N ILE A 46 -6.38 -1.20 -1.96
CA ILE A 46 -6.61 -2.30 -1.01
C ILE A 46 -5.26 -2.94 -0.67
N LYS A 47 -4.86 -2.88 0.60
CA LYS A 47 -3.68 -3.56 1.13
C LYS A 47 -4.09 -4.75 1.99
N ASP A 48 -3.53 -5.92 1.73
CA ASP A 48 -3.72 -7.09 2.60
C ASP A 48 -2.74 -7.02 3.78
N LEU A 49 -3.21 -6.47 4.90
CA LEU A 49 -2.44 -6.42 6.15
C LEU A 49 -2.23 -7.80 6.76
N SER A 50 -3.08 -8.79 6.44
CA SER A 50 -3.01 -10.12 7.05
C SER A 50 -1.74 -10.84 6.64
N GLU A 51 -1.32 -10.71 5.39
CA GLU A 51 -0.08 -11.31 4.89
C GLU A 51 1.13 -10.73 5.62
N GLU A 52 1.22 -9.40 5.71
CA GLU A 52 2.31 -8.70 6.37
C GLU A 52 2.40 -9.04 7.88
N PHE A 53 1.28 -9.04 8.58
CA PHE A 53 1.25 -9.43 10.00
C PHE A 53 1.61 -10.90 10.19
N ASN A 54 1.14 -11.81 9.32
CA ASN A 54 1.47 -13.23 9.43
C ASN A 54 2.97 -13.48 9.23
N GLU A 55 3.61 -12.77 8.29
CA GLU A 55 5.07 -12.85 8.12
C GLU A 55 5.81 -12.33 9.34
N GLN A 56 5.43 -11.17 9.88
CA GLN A 56 6.06 -10.62 11.09
C GLN A 56 5.88 -11.53 12.30
N VAL A 57 4.67 -12.04 12.54
CA VAL A 57 4.37 -13.00 13.61
C VAL A 57 5.17 -14.29 13.42
N ARG A 58 5.33 -14.76 12.18
CA ARG A 58 6.15 -15.93 11.87
C ARG A 58 7.61 -15.68 12.24
N LEU A 59 8.19 -14.56 11.85
CA LEU A 59 9.57 -14.20 12.19
C LEU A 59 9.78 -14.14 13.70
N LEU A 60 8.88 -13.49 14.43
CA LEU A 60 8.95 -13.40 15.90
C LEU A 60 8.78 -14.77 16.58
N ARG A 61 7.90 -15.62 16.07
CA ARG A 61 7.66 -16.96 16.61
C ARG A 61 8.81 -17.91 16.31
N ASP A 62 9.42 -17.77 15.14
CA ASP A 62 10.57 -18.55 14.68
C ASP A 62 11.88 -18.12 15.35
N PHE A 63 11.96 -16.91 15.90
CA PHE A 63 13.14 -16.41 16.61
C PHE A 63 13.59 -17.30 17.79
N ASN A 64 12.63 -17.97 18.45
CA ASN A 64 12.91 -18.84 19.59
C ASN A 64 12.93 -20.34 19.23
N LEU A 65 12.82 -20.70 17.94
CA LEU A 65 12.77 -22.09 17.47
C LEU A 65 14.12 -22.53 16.88
N SER A 66 14.45 -23.81 17.00
CA SER A 66 15.62 -24.39 16.31
C SER A 66 15.37 -24.54 14.81
N GLU A 67 16.41 -24.49 13.96
CA GLU A 67 16.27 -24.62 12.50
C GLU A 67 15.49 -25.87 12.04
N GLU A 68 15.63 -26.98 12.77
CA GLU A 68 14.95 -28.23 12.47
C GLU A 68 13.44 -28.14 12.78
N GLU A 69 13.05 -27.46 13.85
CA GLU A 69 11.65 -27.20 14.20
C GLU A 69 11.00 -26.23 13.20
N GLN A 70 11.75 -25.22 12.75
CA GLN A 70 11.31 -24.26 11.74
C GLN A 70 11.04 -24.94 10.39
N LYS A 71 11.93 -25.84 9.95
CA LYS A 71 11.74 -26.63 8.73
C LYS A 71 10.52 -27.56 8.83
N GLN A 72 10.30 -28.20 9.97
CA GLN A 72 9.14 -29.07 10.19
C GLN A 72 7.83 -28.28 10.14
N ARG A 73 7.76 -27.13 10.81
CA ARG A 73 6.57 -26.24 10.77
C ARG A 73 6.27 -25.74 9.37
N THR A 74 7.28 -25.25 8.66
CA THR A 74 7.11 -24.77 7.28
C THR A 74 6.60 -25.88 6.36
N LYS A 75 7.05 -27.13 6.54
CA LYS A 75 6.53 -28.28 5.80
C LYS A 75 5.07 -28.59 6.16
N ALA A 76 4.71 -28.50 7.45
CA ALA A 76 3.35 -28.73 7.92
C ALA A 76 2.38 -27.66 7.39
N GLU A 77 2.75 -26.39 7.45
CA GLU A 77 1.99 -25.27 6.89
C GLU A 77 1.76 -25.42 5.39
N LYS A 78 2.82 -25.67 4.61
CA LYS A 78 2.71 -25.91 3.16
C LYS A 78 1.81 -27.11 2.84
N LYS A 79 1.80 -28.15 3.69
CA LYS A 79 0.91 -29.31 3.50
C LYS A 79 -0.55 -28.96 3.81
N ALA A 80 -0.80 -28.21 4.88
CA ALA A 80 -2.13 -27.73 5.24
C ALA A 80 -2.71 -26.79 4.17
N GLU A 81 -1.90 -25.85 3.68
CA GLU A 81 -2.28 -24.91 2.62
C GLU A 81 -2.65 -25.64 1.33
N LYS A 82 -1.83 -26.61 0.89
CA LYS A 82 -2.14 -27.45 -0.28
C LYS A 82 -3.42 -28.25 -0.11
N GLN A 83 -3.71 -28.76 1.08
CA GLN A 83 -4.96 -29.48 1.36
C GLN A 83 -6.17 -28.54 1.32
N ASN A 84 -6.07 -27.35 1.92
CA ASN A 84 -7.13 -26.35 1.90
C ASN A 84 -7.40 -25.85 0.48
N ALA A 85 -6.36 -25.60 -0.32
CA ALA A 85 -6.50 -25.20 -1.71
C ALA A 85 -7.20 -26.28 -2.56
N LYS A 86 -6.90 -27.56 -2.33
CA LYS A 86 -7.59 -28.67 -3.00
C LYS A 86 -9.07 -28.74 -2.62
N LYS A 87 -9.39 -28.69 -1.32
CA LYS A 87 -10.77 -28.68 -0.82
C LYS A 87 -11.56 -27.50 -1.39
N ARG A 88 -10.97 -26.30 -1.41
CA ARG A 88 -11.59 -25.09 -1.96
C ARG A 88 -11.88 -25.24 -3.45
N LYS A 89 -10.94 -25.78 -4.23
CA LYS A 89 -11.13 -26.08 -5.66
C LYS A 89 -12.22 -27.14 -5.90
N GLU A 90 -12.32 -28.15 -5.05
CA GLU A 90 -13.37 -29.17 -5.15
C GLU A 90 -14.76 -28.61 -4.83
N LYS A 91 -14.88 -27.75 -3.81
CA LYS A 91 -16.13 -27.05 -3.47
C LYS A 91 -16.59 -26.11 -4.60
N LEU A 92 -15.66 -25.32 -5.15
CA LEU A 92 -15.91 -24.47 -6.32
C LEU A 92 -16.41 -25.26 -7.54
N LYS A 93 -15.82 -26.44 -7.80
CA LYS A 93 -16.26 -27.32 -8.91
C LYS A 93 -17.62 -27.95 -8.69
N LYS A 94 -18.05 -28.12 -7.43
CA LYS A 94 -19.39 -28.61 -7.07
C LYS A 94 -20.46 -27.52 -7.10
N GLY A 95 -20.10 -26.27 -7.42
CA GLY A 95 -21.03 -25.15 -7.47
C GLY A 95 -21.43 -24.63 -6.09
N GLU A 96 -20.76 -25.06 -5.02
CA GLU A 96 -20.97 -24.51 -3.68
C GLU A 96 -20.40 -23.09 -3.62
N THR A 97 -21.23 -22.13 -3.21
CA THR A 97 -20.80 -20.76 -2.93
C THR A 97 -19.90 -20.77 -1.70
N LEU A 98 -18.67 -20.25 -1.84
CA LEU A 98 -17.71 -20.11 -0.74
C LEU A 98 -18.07 -18.99 0.24
N GLU A 99 -19.33 -18.54 0.23
CA GLU A 99 -19.78 -17.40 1.02
C GLU A 99 -19.71 -17.70 2.52
N ASP A 100 -20.00 -18.93 2.95
CA ASP A 100 -19.88 -19.38 4.34
C ASP A 100 -18.44 -19.59 4.82
N GLU A 101 -17.45 -19.64 3.91
CA GLU A 101 -16.03 -19.80 4.29
C GLU A 101 -15.28 -18.47 4.40
N LYS A 102 -15.89 -17.35 4.03
CA LYS A 102 -15.29 -16.03 4.25
C LYS A 102 -15.29 -15.73 5.74
N LYS A 103 -14.12 -15.85 6.36
CA LYS A 103 -13.88 -15.38 7.72
C LYS A 103 -14.22 -13.90 7.82
N ALA A 104 -14.81 -13.50 8.94
CA ALA A 104 -14.95 -12.10 9.31
C ALA A 104 -13.60 -11.39 9.13
N CYS A 105 -13.60 -10.26 8.43
CA CYS A 105 -12.41 -9.43 8.25
C CYS A 105 -12.60 -8.05 8.87
N VAL A 106 -11.48 -7.44 9.26
CA VAL A 106 -11.45 -6.09 9.79
C VAL A 106 -10.96 -5.16 8.70
N TYR A 107 -11.79 -4.21 8.29
CA TYR A 107 -11.42 -3.14 7.37
C TYR A 107 -10.75 -2.03 8.14
N VAL A 108 -9.50 -1.69 7.81
CA VAL A 108 -8.77 -0.59 8.44
C VAL A 108 -8.79 0.61 7.49
N LEU A 109 -9.36 1.72 7.96
CA LEU A 109 -9.43 2.99 7.26
C LEU A 109 -8.52 4.01 7.95
N ASP A 110 -7.77 4.76 7.15
CA ASP A 110 -6.87 5.80 7.63
C ASP A 110 -7.43 7.17 7.23
N PHE A 111 -7.81 7.98 8.21
CA PHE A 111 -8.31 9.33 7.97
C PHE A 111 -7.36 10.37 8.56
N CYS A 112 -6.67 11.08 7.69
CA CYS A 112 -5.83 12.22 8.02
C CYS A 112 -6.56 13.52 7.74
N GLY A 113 -7.44 13.93 8.65
CA GLY A 113 -8.21 15.16 8.51
C GLY A 113 -7.36 16.41 8.61
N ASP A 114 -7.63 17.40 7.76
CA ASP A 114 -7.13 18.76 7.89
C ASP A 114 -8.25 19.72 8.33
N ILE A 115 -7.89 20.96 8.65
CA ILE A 115 -8.86 22.00 9.07
C ILE A 115 -9.88 22.29 7.95
N SER A 116 -9.49 22.06 6.70
CA SER A 116 -10.29 22.30 5.49
C SER A 116 -11.22 21.15 5.11
N ALA A 117 -11.23 20.06 5.88
CA ALA A 117 -12.03 18.86 5.64
C ALA A 117 -11.80 18.21 4.25
N SER A 118 -10.61 18.35 3.67
CA SER A 118 -10.30 17.90 2.30
C SER A 118 -10.46 16.39 2.11
N GLU A 119 -10.07 15.60 3.11
CA GLU A 119 -10.12 14.13 3.08
C GLU A 119 -11.52 13.53 3.34
N THR A 120 -12.52 14.35 3.67
CA THR A 120 -13.89 13.84 3.97
C THR A 120 -14.57 13.19 2.77
N THR A 121 -14.25 13.65 1.55
CA THR A 121 -14.80 13.09 0.32
C THR A 121 -14.27 11.67 0.08
N ALA A 122 -12.97 11.46 0.31
CA ALA A 122 -12.33 10.15 0.19
C ALA A 122 -12.89 9.15 1.22
N LEU A 123 -12.96 9.55 2.49
CA LEU A 123 -13.52 8.72 3.56
C LEU A 123 -14.96 8.26 3.25
N ARG A 124 -15.79 9.16 2.71
CA ARG A 124 -17.17 8.84 2.31
C ARG A 124 -17.20 7.77 1.22
N GLU A 125 -16.32 7.86 0.23
CA GLU A 125 -16.23 6.88 -0.86
C GLU A 125 -15.77 5.51 -0.35
N GLU A 126 -14.76 5.48 0.53
CA GLU A 126 -14.28 4.26 1.18
C GLU A 126 -15.35 3.58 2.03
N ILE A 127 -16.04 4.33 2.88
CA ILE A 127 -17.15 3.80 3.68
C ILE A 127 -18.26 3.26 2.78
N SER A 128 -18.61 3.99 1.71
CA SER A 128 -19.62 3.54 0.75
C SER A 128 -19.20 2.24 0.06
N ALA A 129 -17.93 2.10 -0.30
CA ALA A 129 -17.40 0.86 -0.88
C ALA A 129 -17.50 -0.31 0.11
N ILE A 130 -17.10 -0.11 1.37
CA ILE A 130 -17.18 -1.12 2.41
C ILE A 130 -18.64 -1.55 2.65
N LEU A 131 -19.58 -0.59 2.76
CA LEU A 131 -20.99 -0.90 2.98
C LEU A 131 -21.62 -1.77 1.88
N ASN A 132 -21.08 -1.74 0.65
CA ASN A 132 -21.57 -2.57 -0.45
C ASN A 132 -21.07 -4.02 -0.40
N VAL A 133 -19.99 -4.30 0.34
CA VAL A 133 -19.33 -5.61 0.35
C VAL A 133 -19.26 -6.27 1.73
N ALA A 134 -19.37 -5.48 2.80
CA ALA A 134 -19.24 -5.93 4.17
C ALA A 134 -20.43 -6.81 4.60
N LYS A 135 -20.13 -7.82 5.39
CA LYS A 135 -21.09 -8.67 6.07
C LYS A 135 -21.38 -8.14 7.48
N PRO A 136 -22.48 -8.58 8.13
CA PRO A 136 -22.78 -8.22 9.51
C PRO A 136 -21.72 -8.61 10.55
N GLU A 137 -20.84 -9.55 10.19
CA GLU A 137 -19.76 -10.07 11.03
C GLU A 137 -18.44 -9.30 10.86
N ASP A 138 -18.34 -8.46 9.81
CA ASP A 138 -17.13 -7.70 9.53
C ASP A 138 -17.07 -6.44 10.40
N GLU A 139 -15.86 -6.04 10.78
CA GLU A 139 -15.62 -4.85 11.61
C GLU A 139 -14.88 -3.78 10.82
N VAL A 140 -15.10 -2.50 11.16
CA VAL A 140 -14.40 -1.37 10.55
C VAL A 140 -13.65 -0.59 11.62
N LEU A 141 -12.33 -0.50 11.48
CA LEU A 141 -11.44 0.26 12.34
C LEU A 141 -11.02 1.54 11.62
N LEU A 142 -11.38 2.69 12.18
CA LEU A 142 -10.96 4.00 11.67
C LEU A 142 -9.81 4.55 12.50
N ARG A 143 -8.64 4.73 11.90
CA ARG A 143 -7.52 5.48 12.49
C ARG A 143 -7.65 6.94 12.11
N LEU A 144 -8.19 7.72 13.05
CA LEU A 144 -8.43 9.15 12.90
C LEU A 144 -7.24 9.96 13.40
N GLU A 145 -6.67 10.78 12.53
CA GLU A 145 -5.72 11.83 12.88
C GLU A 145 -6.26 13.16 12.35
N SER A 146 -6.60 14.10 13.22
CA SER A 146 -7.11 15.41 12.79
C SER A 146 -6.80 16.49 13.82
N PRO A 147 -6.35 17.69 13.39
CA PRO A 147 -6.16 18.85 14.26
C PRO A 147 -7.49 19.49 14.69
N GLY A 148 -8.64 18.96 14.25
CA GLY A 148 -9.95 19.56 14.40
C GLY A 148 -10.36 20.36 13.16
N GLY A 149 -11.54 21.00 13.22
CA GLY A 149 -12.11 21.74 12.10
C GLY A 149 -12.91 22.96 12.56
N ILE A 150 -13.21 23.85 11.62
CA ILE A 150 -13.98 25.06 11.87
C ILE A 150 -15.47 24.72 11.72
N VAL A 151 -16.26 24.92 12.77
CA VAL A 151 -17.71 24.77 12.70
C VAL A 151 -18.29 26.09 12.20
N HIS A 152 -18.79 26.11 10.96
CA HIS A 152 -19.60 27.22 10.47
C HIS A 152 -21.08 26.93 10.80
N ASN A 153 -21.71 27.85 11.56
CA ASN A 153 -23.16 27.89 11.77
C ASN A 153 -23.83 28.68 10.66
#